data_AF-A0A973GJW6-F1
#
_entry.id   AF-A0A973GJW6-F1
#
_cell.length_a   1.000
_cell.length_b   1.000
_cell.length_c   1.000
_cell.angle_alpha   90.00
_cell.angle_beta   90.00
_cell.angle_gamma   90.00
#
_symmetry.space_group_name_H-M   'P 1'
#
loop_
_entity.id
_entity.type
_entity.pdbx_description
1 polymer ?
#
loop_
_entity_poly.entity_id
_entity_poly.type
_entity_poly.pdbx_seq_one_letter_code
_entity_poly.pdbx_strand_id
1 'polypeptide(L)'
;MMEDIILMVEQAVESSSHWSENGWAATFGPRNVEVPNLKAAEGLPKNAVFKEEAVNYWKQARLIGNDTAESGRKALASLKAENFFAADNALYLCQYLEKPVELQSRTWLPVYEAFRGRYS
;
A
#
# COMPACT_ATOMS: atom_id res chain seq x y z
N MET A 1 -11.02 -21.14 -3.09
CA MET A 1 -11.20 -20.78 -1.65
C MET A 1 -9.93 -20.23 -1.03
N MET A 2 -8.89 -21.05 -0.82
CA MET A 2 -7.56 -20.56 -0.39
C MET A 2 -6.83 -19.86 -1.55
N GLU A 3 -6.94 -20.42 -2.75
CA GLU A 3 -6.40 -19.85 -3.99
C GLU A 3 -6.89 -18.42 -4.25
N ASP A 4 -8.15 -18.12 -3.94
CA ASP A 4 -8.70 -16.76 -4.09
C ASP A 4 -8.02 -15.77 -3.14
N ILE A 5 -7.78 -16.16 -1.89
CA ILE A 5 -7.08 -15.31 -0.92
C ILE A 5 -5.61 -15.16 -1.32
N ILE A 6 -4.97 -16.23 -1.78
CA ILE A 6 -3.60 -16.19 -2.30
C ILE A 6 -3.52 -15.19 -3.46
N LEU A 7 -4.45 -15.24 -4.41
CA LEU A 7 -4.50 -14.30 -5.53
C LEU A 7 -4.72 -12.85 -5.06
N MET A 8 -5.62 -12.64 -4.10
CA MET A 8 -5.82 -11.30 -3.51
C MET A 8 -4.55 -10.76 -2.85
N VAL A 9 -3.80 -11.61 -2.14
CA VAL A 9 -2.53 -11.23 -1.51
C VAL A 9 -1.47 -10.92 -2.58
N GLU A 10 -1.36 -11.73 -3.64
CA GLU A 10 -0.42 -11.47 -4.74
C GLU A 10 -0.71 -10.13 -5.43
N GLN A 11 -1.99 -9.85 -5.72
CA GLN A 11 -2.42 -8.57 -6.27
C GLN A 11 -2.15 -7.39 -5.32
N ALA A 12 -2.35 -7.58 -4.02
CA ALA A 12 -2.07 -6.55 -3.02
C ALA A 12 -0.57 -6.27 -2.88
N VAL A 13 0.28 -7.30 -2.90
CA VAL A 13 1.75 -7.15 -2.92
C VAL A 13 2.20 -6.34 -4.12
N GLU A 14 1.71 -6.68 -5.31
CA GLU A 14 2.05 -5.97 -6.55
C GLU A 14 1.54 -4.52 -6.52
N SER A 15 0.30 -4.31 -6.11
CA SER A 15 -0.27 -2.96 -6.01
C SER A 15 0.54 -2.08 -5.06
N SER A 16 0.85 -2.59 -3.86
CA SER A 16 1.52 -1.79 -2.83
C SER A 16 3.00 -1.51 -3.14
N SER A 17 3.71 -2.41 -3.83
CA SER A 17 5.08 -2.12 -4.30
C SER A 17 5.14 -1.00 -5.33
N HIS A 18 4.03 -0.72 -6.03
CA HIS A 18 3.96 0.29 -7.08
C HIS A 18 3.16 1.55 -6.69
N TRP A 19 2.77 1.73 -5.42
CA TRP A 19 2.00 2.91 -4.98
C TRP A 19 2.64 4.24 -5.35
N SER A 20 3.96 4.38 -5.22
CA SER A 20 4.63 5.65 -5.56
C SER A 20 4.72 5.93 -7.05
N GLU A 21 4.49 4.92 -7.89
CA GLU A 21 4.57 4.98 -9.35
C GLU A 21 3.18 5.16 -9.97
N ASN A 22 2.24 4.29 -9.58
CA ASN A 22 0.84 4.34 -10.02
C ASN A 22 0.13 5.53 -9.39
N GLY A 23 0.35 5.72 -8.09
CA GLY A 23 -0.15 6.85 -7.34
C GLY A 23 -1.67 7.00 -7.31
N TRP A 24 -2.11 8.20 -6.98
CA TRP A 24 -3.50 8.60 -6.78
C TRP A 24 -3.57 10.14 -6.79
N ALA A 25 -4.78 10.70 -6.86
CA ALA A 25 -5.02 12.15 -6.92
C ALA A 25 -4.71 12.87 -5.58
N ALA A 26 -3.45 12.84 -5.14
CA ALA A 26 -2.96 13.59 -4.00
C ALA A 26 -2.77 15.06 -4.38
N THR A 27 -3.26 15.97 -3.54
CA THR A 27 -3.21 17.41 -3.80
C THR A 27 -2.32 18.12 -2.78
N PHE A 28 -1.56 19.12 -3.22
CA PHE A 28 -0.58 19.82 -2.40
C PHE A 28 -0.69 21.34 -2.52
N GLY A 29 -0.24 22.03 -1.47
CA GLY A 29 -0.18 23.48 -1.41
C GLY A 29 -1.54 24.18 -1.37
N PRO A 30 -1.55 25.53 -1.33
CA PRO A 30 -2.75 26.33 -1.05
C PRO A 30 -3.78 26.34 -2.19
N ARG A 31 -3.43 25.80 -3.36
CA ARG A 31 -4.33 25.70 -4.53
C ARG A 31 -4.77 24.26 -4.82
N ASN A 32 -4.50 23.31 -3.91
CA ASN A 32 -4.80 21.89 -4.09
C ASN A 32 -4.28 21.36 -5.44
N VAL A 33 -3.02 21.65 -5.76
CA VAL A 33 -2.41 21.20 -7.02
C VAL A 33 -2.27 19.70 -6.98
N GLU A 34 -2.89 18.99 -7.92
CA GLU A 34 -2.75 17.55 -8.03
C GLU A 34 -1.33 17.15 -8.44
N VAL A 35 -0.74 16.25 -7.67
CA VAL A 35 0.58 15.66 -7.93
C VAL A 35 0.42 14.15 -7.80
N PRO A 36 0.15 13.44 -8.90
CA PRO A 36 -0.43 12.11 -8.84
C PRO A 36 0.54 10.99 -8.43
N ASN A 37 1.85 11.21 -8.49
CA ASN A 37 2.86 10.21 -8.15
C ASN A 37 4.23 10.84 -7.88
N LEU A 38 5.22 10.03 -7.50
CA LEU A 38 6.58 10.49 -7.18
C LEU A 38 7.23 11.20 -8.36
N LYS A 39 7.08 10.67 -9.58
CA LYS A 39 7.66 11.25 -10.79
C LYS A 39 7.13 12.67 -11.05
N ALA A 40 5.82 12.87 -10.86
CA ALA A 40 5.21 14.19 -10.98
C ALA A 40 5.74 15.16 -9.91
N ALA A 41 5.90 14.70 -8.67
CA ALA A 41 6.44 15.51 -7.58
C ALA A 41 7.90 15.95 -7.83
N GLU A 42 8.74 15.03 -8.30
CA GLU A 42 10.13 15.32 -8.65
C GLU A 42 10.24 16.28 -9.84
N GLY A 43 9.29 16.19 -10.79
CA GLY A 43 9.18 17.04 -11.96
C GLY A 43 8.67 18.47 -11.70
N LEU A 44 8.19 18.78 -10.48
CA LEU A 44 7.73 20.13 -10.15
C LEU A 44 8.85 21.17 -10.30
N PRO A 45 8.52 22.41 -10.71
CA PRO A 45 9.47 23.52 -10.73
C PRO A 45 10.16 23.73 -9.38
N LYS A 46 11.44 24.12 -9.37
CA LYS A 46 12.19 24.35 -8.13
C LYS A 46 11.60 25.46 -7.25
N ASN A 47 10.85 26.39 -7.83
CA ASN A 47 10.18 27.48 -7.14
C ASN A 47 8.77 27.11 -6.64
N ALA A 48 8.29 25.88 -6.88
CA ALA A 48 7.04 25.41 -6.30
C ALA A 48 7.23 25.18 -4.79
N VAL A 49 6.59 26.03 -3.98
CA VAL A 49 6.74 26.04 -2.51
C VAL A 49 6.36 24.70 -1.86
N PHE A 50 5.46 23.94 -2.47
CA PHE A 50 4.99 22.62 -1.98
C PHE A 50 5.76 21.43 -2.56
N LYS A 51 6.83 21.66 -3.34
CA LYS A 51 7.57 20.57 -4.00
C LYS A 51 8.14 19.56 -3.00
N GLU A 52 8.79 20.04 -1.95
CA GLU A 52 9.42 19.16 -0.96
C GLU A 52 8.39 18.33 -0.20
N GLU A 53 7.25 18.93 0.14
CA GLU A 53 6.10 18.25 0.73
C GLU A 53 5.60 17.11 -0.16
N ALA A 54 5.35 17.39 -1.45
CA ALA A 54 4.89 16.39 -2.41
C ALA A 54 5.89 15.24 -2.59
N VAL A 55 7.19 15.55 -2.71
CA VAL A 55 8.24 14.54 -2.84
C VAL A 55 8.32 13.68 -1.58
N ASN A 56 8.25 14.28 -0.39
CA ASN A 56 8.32 13.55 0.87
C ASN A 56 7.12 12.63 1.06
N TYR A 57 5.91 13.09 0.73
CA TYR A 57 4.70 12.28 0.74
C TYR A 57 4.87 11.01 -0.10
N TRP A 58 5.27 11.16 -1.37
CA TRP A 58 5.42 10.03 -2.27
C TRP A 58 6.57 9.09 -1.90
N LYS A 59 7.65 9.62 -1.30
CA LYS A 59 8.71 8.77 -0.72
C LYS A 59 8.21 7.97 0.47
N GLN A 60 7.37 8.55 1.34
CA GLN A 60 6.73 7.83 2.44
C GLN A 60 5.78 6.77 1.91
N ALA A 61 4.94 7.09 0.93
CA ALA A 61 4.07 6.12 0.27
C ALA A 61 4.86 4.93 -0.31
N ARG A 62 6.03 5.19 -0.92
CA ARG A 62 6.94 4.13 -1.41
C ARG A 62 7.46 3.25 -0.28
N LEU A 63 7.91 3.85 0.83
CA LEU A 63 8.43 3.10 1.97
C LEU A 63 7.35 2.20 2.58
N ILE A 64 6.17 2.77 2.87
CA ILE A 64 5.03 2.02 3.42
C ILE A 64 4.58 0.93 2.43
N GLY A 65 4.51 1.24 1.14
CA GLY A 65 4.15 0.29 0.09
C GLY A 65 5.10 -0.91 0.03
N ASN A 66 6.40 -0.67 0.19
CA ASN A 66 7.42 -1.72 0.24
C ASN A 66 7.35 -2.55 1.53
N ASP A 67 7.18 -1.91 2.69
CA ASP A 67 7.09 -2.60 3.99
C ASP A 67 5.84 -3.49 4.05
N THR A 68 4.70 -2.98 3.57
CA THR A 68 3.47 -3.76 3.46
C THR A 68 3.61 -4.90 2.44
N ALA A 69 4.23 -4.67 1.28
CA ALA A 69 4.50 -5.72 0.30
C ALA A 69 5.39 -6.83 0.88
N GLU A 70 6.40 -6.49 1.69
CA GLU A 70 7.24 -7.48 2.35
C GLU A 70 6.44 -8.33 3.36
N SER A 71 5.61 -7.70 4.17
CA SER A 71 4.71 -8.44 5.07
C SER A 71 3.69 -9.30 4.29
N GLY A 72 3.18 -8.80 3.16
CA GLY A 72 2.30 -9.55 2.27
C GLY A 72 2.95 -10.80 1.68
N ARG A 73 4.24 -10.73 1.31
CA ARG A 73 5.02 -11.92 0.90
C ARG A 73 5.15 -12.95 2.04
N LYS A 74 5.27 -12.50 3.29
CA LYS A 74 5.28 -13.39 4.47
C LYS A 74 3.91 -14.04 4.69
N ALA A 75 2.82 -13.29 4.49
CA ALA A 75 1.46 -13.82 4.52
C ALA A 75 1.27 -14.89 3.44
N LEU A 76 1.71 -14.61 2.21
CA LEU A 76 1.63 -15.55 1.08
C LEU A 76 2.36 -16.87 1.37
N ALA A 77 3.58 -16.79 1.89
CA ALA A 77 4.35 -17.98 2.28
C ALA A 77 3.64 -18.78 3.38
N SER A 78 3.05 -18.08 4.36
CA SER A 78 2.30 -18.71 5.46
C SER A 78 1.02 -19.39 4.98
N LEU A 79 0.28 -18.77 4.06
CA LEU A 79 -0.91 -19.35 3.44
C LEU A 79 -0.57 -20.63 2.66
N LYS A 80 0.52 -20.61 1.87
CA LYS A 80 1.00 -21.79 1.13
C LYS A 80 1.46 -22.94 2.04
N ALA A 81 1.84 -22.62 3.27
CA ALA A 81 2.19 -23.60 4.30
C ALA A 81 1.01 -23.96 5.22
N GLU A 82 -0.21 -23.51 4.91
CA GLU A 82 -1.42 -23.68 5.72
C GLU A 82 -1.29 -23.17 7.17
N ASN A 83 -0.34 -22.25 7.42
CA ASN A 83 -0.15 -21.62 8.71
C ASN A 83 -1.00 -20.37 8.82
N PHE A 84 -2.30 -20.56 9.10
CA PHE A 84 -3.29 -19.48 9.17
C PHE A 84 -3.01 -18.46 10.27
N PHE A 85 -2.42 -18.88 11.39
CA PHE A 85 -2.06 -17.95 12.47
C PHE A 85 -0.95 -16.99 12.03
N ALA A 86 0.09 -17.49 11.36
CA ALA A 86 1.14 -16.64 10.82
C ALA A 86 0.62 -15.74 9.68
N ALA A 87 -0.28 -16.26 8.83
CA ALA A 87 -0.95 -15.48 7.81
C ALA A 87 -1.78 -14.33 8.40
N ASP A 88 -2.58 -14.59 9.44
CA ASP A 88 -3.41 -13.58 10.13
C ASP A 88 -2.56 -12.42 10.65
N ASN A 89 -1.48 -12.73 11.38
CA ASN A 89 -0.58 -11.72 11.93
C ASN A 89 0.09 -10.88 10.82
N ALA A 90 0.52 -11.52 9.74
CA ALA A 90 1.17 -10.83 8.63
C ALA A 90 0.19 -9.93 7.86
N LEU A 91 -1.06 -10.38 7.64
CA LEU A 91 -2.11 -9.58 6.99
C LEU A 91 -2.58 -8.43 7.88
N TYR A 92 -2.71 -8.65 9.18
CA TYR A 92 -3.00 -7.59 10.15
C TYR A 92 -1.93 -6.50 10.12
N LEU A 93 -0.64 -6.88 10.05
CA LEU A 93 0.44 -5.91 9.94
C LEU A 93 0.36 -5.11 8.64
N CYS A 94 0.00 -5.73 7.52
CA CYS A 94 -0.17 -5.03 6.24
C CYS A 94 -1.21 -3.91 6.33
N GLN A 95 -2.43 -4.21 6.82
CA GLN A 95 -3.46 -3.18 6.95
C GLN A 95 -3.10 -2.10 7.97
N TYR A 96 -2.37 -2.47 9.04
CA TYR A 96 -1.95 -1.52 10.05
C TYR A 96 -0.94 -0.50 9.49
N LEU A 97 0.05 -0.99 8.75
CA LEU A 97 1.05 -0.14 8.10
C LEU A 97 0.44 0.73 7.00
N GLU A 98 -0.61 0.28 6.31
CA GLU A 98 -1.32 1.06 5.29
C GLU A 98 -2.08 2.27 5.86
N LYS A 99 -2.44 2.28 7.16
CA LYS A 99 -3.28 3.33 7.77
C LYS A 99 -2.96 4.79 7.39
N PRO A 100 -1.70 5.23 7.27
CA PRO A 100 -1.38 6.60 6.86
C PRO A 100 -1.84 6.98 5.45
N VAL A 101 -2.03 6.00 4.55
CA VAL A 101 -2.40 6.19 3.14
C VAL A 101 -3.66 5.41 2.73
N GLU A 102 -4.30 4.71 3.67
CA GLU A 102 -5.42 3.80 3.45
C GLU A 102 -6.59 4.44 2.69
N LEU A 103 -6.90 5.71 2.97
CA LEU A 103 -8.01 6.41 2.31
C LEU A 103 -7.84 6.43 0.78
N GLN A 104 -6.60 6.45 0.32
CA GLN A 104 -6.22 6.51 -1.09
C GLN A 104 -5.89 5.13 -1.65
N SER A 105 -5.12 4.30 -0.93
CA SER A 105 -4.61 3.04 -1.44
C SER A 105 -5.60 1.87 -1.39
N ARG A 106 -6.39 1.75 -0.30
CA ARG A 106 -7.45 0.74 -0.09
C ARG A 106 -7.09 -0.70 -0.48
N THR A 107 -5.85 -1.11 -0.23
CA THR A 107 -5.27 -2.35 -0.74
C THR A 107 -5.41 -3.50 0.27
N TRP A 108 -4.98 -3.32 1.52
CA TRP A 108 -4.80 -4.43 2.47
C TRP A 108 -6.01 -4.67 3.38
N LEU A 109 -6.78 -3.63 3.72
CA LEU A 109 -7.99 -3.82 4.54
C LEU A 109 -8.98 -4.82 3.91
N PRO A 110 -9.36 -4.72 2.62
CA PRO A 110 -10.27 -5.70 2.01
C PRO A 110 -9.73 -7.13 2.01
N VAL A 111 -8.40 -7.29 1.87
CA VAL A 111 -7.74 -8.60 1.90
C VAL A 111 -7.80 -9.21 3.30
N TYR A 112 -7.50 -8.39 4.32
CA TYR A 112 -7.56 -8.83 5.72
C TYR A 112 -8.99 -9.21 6.13
N GLU A 113 -9.99 -8.40 5.78
CA GLU A 113 -11.40 -8.71 6.04
C GLU A 113 -11.85 -9.98 5.33
N ALA A 114 -11.47 -10.18 4.06
CA ALA A 114 -11.78 -11.40 3.32
C ALA A 114 -11.14 -12.66 3.94
N PHE A 115 -9.91 -12.54 4.45
CA PHE A 115 -9.24 -13.62 5.17
C PHE A 115 -9.96 -13.94 6.49
N ARG A 116 -10.19 -12.93 7.34
CA ARG A 116 -10.89 -13.10 8.62
C ARG A 116 -12.30 -13.65 8.45
N GLY A 117 -13.04 -13.23 7.43
CA GLY A 117 -14.38 -13.75 7.15
C GLY A 117 -14.43 -15.25 6.81
N ARG A 118 -13.29 -15.87 6.48
CA ARG A 118 -13.21 -17.28 6.06
C ARG A 118 -12.46 -18.17 7.05
N TYR A 119 -11.48 -17.62 7.77
CA TYR A 119 -10.53 -18.39 8.59
C TYR A 119 -10.48 -17.93 10.06
N SER A 120 -11.38 -17.01 10.47
CA SER A 120 -11.59 -16.61 11.88
C SER A 120 -12.56 -17.51 12.62
#